data_AF-A0AAE3DE31-F1
#
_entry.id   AF-A0AAE3DE31-F1
#
_cell.length_a   1.000
_cell.length_b   1.000
_cell.length_c   1.000
_cell.angle_alpha   90.00
_cell.angle_beta   90.00
_cell.angle_gamma   90.00
#
_symmetry.space_group_name_H-M   'P 1'
#
loop_
_entity.id
_entity.type
_entity.pdbx_description
1 polymer ?
#
loop_
_entity_poly.entity_id
_entity_poly.type
_entity_poly.pdbx_seq_one_letter_code
_entity_poly.pdbx_strand_id
1 'polypeptide(L)'
;MDRLRDLNGLGEGINKKWIWGNKENYYCSCDCLQKIGYCIHDLNTEIENLSNPSMKEVIFIIILVDWICEASDTLLKILDKGMVDNFVFKNEDSILKSRRFFKALRSFAVAHPLSTNRHEKYGFDGDLICVDIRDRTSKLVEMFTHSNDWFHLDFNGLKVNTKNQSADFVLYVYSHKADGMKFFKYIGVDFKDLYCVAELQIEKIYELDKYLKKIKKKDWLVNA
;
A
#
# COMPACT_ATOMS: atom_id res chain seq x y z
N MET A 1 4.09 15.80 -4.25
CA MET A 1 4.21 14.53 -3.51
C MET A 1 5.57 14.54 -2.90
N ASP A 2 5.67 14.34 -1.58
CA ASP A 2 6.94 14.48 -0.89
C ASP A 2 7.72 13.16 -0.93
N ARG A 3 9.05 13.26 -0.82
CA ARG A 3 9.90 12.07 -0.75
C ARG A 3 9.64 11.32 0.56
N LEU A 4 9.50 10.01 0.46
CA LEU A 4 9.46 9.11 1.60
C LEU A 4 10.75 9.20 2.40
N ARG A 5 10.61 9.19 3.73
CA ARG A 5 11.74 9.16 4.67
C ARG A 5 12.52 7.86 4.50
N ASP A 6 13.84 7.96 4.40
CA ASP A 6 14.73 6.78 4.40
C ASP A 6 14.78 6.08 5.77
N LEU A 7 15.54 4.98 5.85
CA LEU A 7 15.73 4.22 7.09
C LEU A 7 17.03 4.56 7.84
N ASN A 8 17.78 5.59 7.42
CA ASN A 8 19.08 5.92 8.02
C ASN A 8 18.99 6.38 9.48
N GLY A 9 17.80 6.84 9.89
CA GLY A 9 17.53 7.23 11.27
C GLY A 9 17.17 6.07 12.20
N LEU A 10 17.15 4.82 11.72
CA LEU A 10 16.92 3.64 12.56
C LEU A 10 18.21 3.18 13.25
N GLY A 11 18.05 2.40 14.31
CA GLY A 11 19.14 1.58 14.84
C GLY A 11 19.31 1.58 16.35
N GLU A 12 18.40 2.24 17.07
CA GLU A 12 18.48 2.33 18.53
C GLU A 12 17.82 1.13 19.23
N GLY A 13 16.82 0.52 18.60
CA GLY A 13 16.08 -0.64 19.10
C GLY A 13 16.24 -1.87 18.23
N ILE A 14 15.95 -1.75 16.94
CA ILE A 14 15.91 -2.83 15.94
C ILE A 14 17.26 -3.55 15.79
N ASN A 15 18.38 -2.86 16.02
CA ASN A 15 19.72 -3.46 15.93
C ASN A 15 20.07 -4.43 17.08
N LYS A 16 19.22 -4.52 18.12
CA LYS A 16 19.45 -5.43 19.24
C LYS A 16 19.24 -6.88 18.81
N LYS A 17 20.34 -7.60 18.54
CA LYS A 17 20.30 -9.00 18.06
C LYS A 17 19.40 -9.96 18.87
N TRP A 18 19.29 -9.75 20.18
CA TRP A 18 18.57 -10.65 21.08
C TRP A 18 17.04 -10.53 21.00
N ILE A 19 16.49 -9.46 20.40
CA ILE A 19 15.04 -9.26 20.29
C ILE A 19 14.39 -10.14 19.21
N TRP A 20 15.21 -10.78 18.38
CA TRP A 20 14.78 -11.63 17.27
C TRP A 20 14.70 -13.11 17.66
N GLY A 21 15.06 -13.45 18.89
CA GLY A 21 15.05 -14.82 19.43
C GLY A 21 16.19 -15.70 18.91
N ASN A 22 16.37 -15.79 17.59
CA ASN A 22 17.39 -16.61 16.95
C ASN A 22 18.15 -15.88 15.82
N LYS A 23 19.19 -16.52 15.31
CA LYS A 23 20.08 -15.96 14.29
C LYS A 23 19.40 -15.82 12.92
N GLU A 24 18.52 -16.75 12.56
CA GLU A 24 17.79 -16.73 11.29
C GLU A 24 16.83 -15.55 11.22
N ASN A 25 16.04 -15.33 12.28
CA ASN A 25 15.14 -14.19 12.41
C ASN A 25 15.91 -12.87 12.40
N TYR A 26 17.09 -12.81 13.02
CA TYR A 26 17.94 -11.62 12.93
C TYR A 26 18.32 -11.32 11.47
N TYR A 27 18.79 -12.31 10.70
CA TYR A 27 19.13 -12.07 9.29
C TYR A 27 17.90 -11.73 8.44
N CYS A 28 16.77 -12.42 8.67
CA CYS A 28 15.51 -12.08 8.02
C CYS A 28 15.09 -10.64 8.31
N SER A 29 15.34 -10.13 9.52
CA SER A 29 15.08 -8.72 9.85
C SER A 29 15.94 -7.76 9.04
N CYS A 30 17.24 -8.07 8.85
CA CYS A 30 18.13 -7.30 8.01
C CYS A 30 17.66 -7.29 6.55
N ASP A 31 17.26 -8.44 6.01
CA ASP A 31 16.76 -8.56 4.63
C ASP A 31 15.47 -7.75 4.44
N CYS A 32 14.55 -7.78 5.42
CA CYS A 32 13.34 -6.98 5.37
C CYS A 32 13.64 -5.48 5.36
N LEU A 33 14.52 -5.01 6.24
CA LEU A 33 14.92 -3.59 6.29
C LEU A 33 15.62 -3.15 5.00
N GLN A 34 16.49 -3.99 4.45
CA GLN A 34 17.16 -3.72 3.19
C GLN A 34 16.17 -3.65 2.03
N LYS A 35 15.21 -4.59 1.97
CA LYS A 35 14.14 -4.58 0.97
C LYS A 35 13.30 -3.31 1.06
N ILE A 36 12.90 -2.90 2.26
CA ILE A 36 12.17 -1.64 2.46
C ILE A 36 13.01 -0.45 2.02
N GLY A 37 14.30 -0.41 2.39
CA GLY A 37 15.23 0.64 2.00
C GLY A 37 15.35 0.81 0.48
N TYR A 38 15.49 -0.30 -0.27
CA TYR A 38 15.50 -0.25 -1.74
C TYR A 38 14.16 0.22 -2.30
N CYS A 39 13.03 -0.28 -1.79
CA CYS A 39 11.72 0.17 -2.25
C CYS A 39 11.50 1.67 -2.02
N ILE A 40 11.95 2.22 -0.89
CA ILE A 40 11.90 3.67 -0.61
C ILE A 40 12.74 4.44 -1.62
N HIS A 41 13.95 3.96 -1.91
CA HIS A 41 14.84 4.61 -2.87
C HIS A 41 14.22 4.64 -4.27
N ASP A 42 13.67 3.51 -4.72
CA ASP A 42 13.04 3.38 -6.03
C ASP A 42 11.77 4.26 -6.10
N LEU A 43 10.88 4.20 -5.10
CA LEU A 43 9.70 5.07 -5.01
C LEU A 43 10.07 6.55 -5.07
N ASN A 44 11.12 6.96 -4.35
CA ASN A 44 11.56 8.36 -4.36
C ASN A 44 12.18 8.80 -5.69
N THR A 45 12.79 7.88 -6.43
CA THR A 45 13.36 8.13 -7.75
C THR A 45 12.26 8.26 -8.80
N GLU A 46 11.17 7.50 -8.68
CA GLU A 46 10.07 7.51 -9.64
C GLU A 46 9.16 8.75 -9.56
N ILE A 47 9.23 9.55 -8.49
CA ILE A 47 8.33 10.71 -8.29
C ILE A 47 8.29 11.63 -9.52
N GLU A 48 9.43 11.87 -10.17
CA GLU A 48 9.53 12.74 -11.35
C GLU A 48 8.81 12.15 -12.58
N ASN A 49 8.74 10.82 -12.67
CA ASN A 49 8.10 10.09 -13.77
C ASN A 49 6.57 10.01 -13.62
N LEU A 50 6.02 10.32 -12.43
CA LEU A 50 4.58 10.18 -12.14
C LEU A 50 3.71 11.27 -12.77
N SER A 51 4.30 12.25 -13.45
CA SER A 51 3.53 13.29 -14.17
C SER A 51 2.82 12.76 -15.43
N ASN A 52 3.32 11.66 -16.00
CA ASN A 52 2.74 11.01 -17.18
C ASN A 52 3.03 9.50 -17.16
N PRO A 53 2.48 8.75 -16.19
CA PRO A 53 2.84 7.36 -15.96
C PRO A 53 2.30 6.44 -17.07
N SER A 54 3.09 5.49 -17.55
CA SER A 54 2.51 4.35 -18.27
C SER A 54 1.97 3.32 -17.26
N MET A 55 1.26 2.30 -17.77
CA MET A 55 0.89 1.14 -16.96
C MET A 55 2.09 0.52 -16.22
N LYS A 56 3.29 0.55 -16.83
CA LYS A 56 4.50 0.02 -16.22
C LYS A 56 4.82 0.76 -14.92
N GLU A 57 4.83 2.08 -14.93
CA GLU A 57 5.11 2.87 -13.74
C GLU A 57 4.03 2.66 -12.68
N VAL A 58 2.75 2.62 -13.05
CA VAL A 58 1.66 2.35 -12.10
C VAL A 58 1.84 0.99 -11.41
N ILE A 59 2.07 -0.07 -12.18
CA ILE A 59 2.27 -1.42 -11.63
C ILE A 59 3.54 -1.48 -10.79
N PHE A 60 4.62 -0.84 -11.23
CA PHE A 60 5.88 -0.80 -10.49
C PHE A 60 5.69 -0.16 -9.11
N ILE A 61 5.04 1.00 -9.02
CA ILE A 61 4.72 1.66 -7.73
C ILE A 61 3.87 0.75 -6.84
N ILE A 62 2.82 0.11 -7.39
CA ILE A 62 1.98 -0.83 -6.63
C ILE A 62 2.84 -1.97 -6.05
N ILE A 63 3.76 -2.55 -6.82
CA ILE A 63 4.60 -3.65 -6.33
C ILE A 63 5.58 -3.18 -5.25
N LEU A 64 6.19 -1.99 -5.39
CA LEU A 64 7.10 -1.45 -4.38
C LEU A 64 6.38 -1.21 -3.04
N VAL A 65 5.16 -0.65 -3.08
CA VAL A 65 4.34 -0.43 -1.88
C VAL A 65 3.92 -1.77 -1.25
N ASP A 66 3.59 -2.78 -2.06
CA ASP A 66 3.27 -4.14 -1.56
C ASP A 66 4.45 -4.77 -0.84
N TRP A 67 5.65 -4.65 -1.41
CA TRP A 67 6.87 -5.15 -0.80
C TRP A 67 7.21 -4.46 0.51
N ILE A 68 6.98 -3.15 0.65
CA ILE A 68 7.11 -2.46 1.92
C ILE A 68 6.10 -3.01 2.95
N CYS A 69 4.84 -3.20 2.55
CA CYS A 69 3.80 -3.72 3.45
C CYS A 69 4.11 -5.14 3.94
N GLU A 70 4.51 -6.04 3.05
CA GLU A 70 4.82 -7.44 3.38
C GLU A 70 6.11 -7.55 4.22
N ALA A 71 7.15 -6.77 3.90
CA ALA A 71 8.38 -6.74 4.69
C ALA A 71 8.13 -6.16 6.10
N SER A 72 7.32 -5.11 6.23
CA SER A 72 6.95 -4.52 7.52
C SER A 72 6.16 -5.51 8.39
N ASP A 73 5.22 -6.25 7.81
CA ASP A 73 4.51 -7.32 8.52
C ASP A 73 5.44 -8.45 8.97
N THR A 74 6.36 -8.84 8.09
CA THR A 74 7.33 -9.90 8.38
C THR A 74 8.22 -9.51 9.54
N LEU A 75 8.72 -8.27 9.58
CA LEU A 75 9.50 -7.73 10.70
C LEU A 75 8.80 -7.90 12.04
N LEU A 76 7.49 -7.63 12.11
CA LEU A 76 6.75 -7.79 13.37
C LEU A 76 6.53 -9.25 13.74
N LYS A 77 6.33 -10.13 12.77
CA LYS A 77 6.09 -11.56 12.99
C LYS A 77 7.33 -12.31 13.49
N ILE A 78 8.52 -11.89 13.08
CA ILE A 78 9.80 -12.56 13.43
C ILE A 78 10.42 -12.05 14.74
N LEU A 79 9.86 -11.01 15.34
CA LEU A 79 10.24 -10.59 16.70
C LEU A 79 9.96 -11.72 17.69
N ASP A 80 10.78 -11.80 18.74
CA ASP A 80 10.58 -12.78 19.81
C ASP A 80 9.18 -12.62 20.43
N LYS A 81 8.54 -13.74 20.77
CA LYS A 81 7.15 -13.73 21.22
C LYS A 81 7.01 -12.86 22.47
N GLY A 82 5.98 -12.03 22.52
CA GLY A 82 5.77 -11.11 23.63
C GLY A 82 6.46 -9.75 23.48
N MET A 83 7.42 -9.59 22.56
CA MET A 83 8.08 -8.30 22.32
C MET A 83 7.12 -7.25 21.79
N VAL A 84 6.10 -7.66 21.03
CA VAL A 84 5.13 -6.75 20.42
C VAL A 84 3.81 -6.67 21.17
N ASP A 85 3.63 -7.45 22.24
CA ASP A 85 2.33 -7.54 22.94
C ASP A 85 1.89 -6.19 23.53
N ASN A 86 2.86 -5.37 23.93
CA ASN A 86 2.63 -4.02 24.45
C ASN A 86 2.97 -2.92 23.43
N PHE A 87 3.28 -3.28 22.19
CA PHE A 87 3.53 -2.30 21.13
C PHE A 87 2.19 -1.88 20.50
N VAL A 88 1.74 -0.68 20.84
CA VAL A 88 0.59 -0.05 20.19
C VAL A 88 1.11 1.04 19.27
N PHE A 89 0.82 0.90 17.98
CA PHE A 89 1.15 1.92 16.99
C PHE A 89 0.19 3.09 17.12
N LYS A 90 0.72 4.32 17.10
CA LYS A 90 -0.09 5.52 17.34
C LYS A 90 -1.26 5.69 16.37
N ASN A 91 -1.06 5.32 15.10
CA ASN A 91 -2.04 5.49 14.03
C ASN A 91 -2.57 4.14 13.50
N GLU A 92 -2.89 3.21 14.39
CA GLU A 92 -3.28 1.83 14.02
C GLU A 92 -4.51 1.80 13.09
N ASP A 93 -5.52 2.62 13.36
CA ASP A 93 -6.72 2.74 12.50
C ASP A 93 -6.37 3.21 11.09
N SER A 94 -5.47 4.19 10.96
CA SER A 94 -5.00 4.69 9.67
C SER A 94 -4.24 3.62 8.90
N ILE A 95 -3.38 2.84 9.57
CA ILE A 95 -2.69 1.69 8.95
C ILE A 95 -3.70 0.66 8.48
N LEU A 96 -4.67 0.29 9.31
CA LEU A 96 -5.64 -0.73 8.95
C LEU A 96 -6.48 -0.29 7.75
N LYS A 97 -6.91 0.97 7.74
CA LYS A 97 -7.67 1.56 6.63
C LYS A 97 -6.85 1.63 5.34
N SER A 98 -5.62 2.14 5.40
CA SER A 98 -4.74 2.27 4.23
C SER A 98 -4.38 0.89 3.66
N ARG A 99 -4.12 -0.09 4.52
CA ARG A 99 -3.84 -1.48 4.09
C ARG A 99 -5.04 -2.16 3.44
N ARG A 100 -6.25 -1.94 3.94
CA ARG A 100 -7.46 -2.48 3.32
C ARG A 100 -7.68 -1.91 1.92
N PHE A 101 -7.53 -0.59 1.78
CA PHE A 101 -7.56 0.07 0.47
C PHE A 101 -6.48 -0.49 -0.46
N PHE A 102 -5.24 -0.54 0.01
CA PHE A 102 -4.11 -0.93 -0.82
C PHE A 102 -4.23 -2.39 -1.28
N LYS A 103 -4.63 -3.30 -0.37
CA LYS A 103 -4.89 -4.70 -0.74
C LYS A 103 -6.01 -4.82 -1.78
N ALA A 104 -7.06 -4.01 -1.67
CA ALA A 104 -8.14 -3.99 -2.65
C ALA A 104 -7.64 -3.56 -4.03
N LEU A 105 -6.96 -2.42 -4.11
CA LEU A 105 -6.38 -1.90 -5.35
C LEU A 105 -5.35 -2.85 -5.96
N ARG A 106 -4.40 -3.35 -5.17
CA ARG A 106 -3.38 -4.30 -5.63
C ARG A 106 -3.99 -5.59 -6.16
N SER A 107 -4.94 -6.17 -5.41
CA SER A 107 -5.66 -7.35 -5.86
C SER A 107 -6.34 -7.07 -7.20
N PHE A 108 -7.06 -5.95 -7.32
CA PHE A 108 -7.81 -5.60 -8.50
C PHE A 108 -6.93 -5.36 -9.73
N ALA A 109 -5.87 -4.56 -9.60
CA ALA A 109 -5.00 -4.17 -10.70
C ALA A 109 -4.00 -5.26 -11.15
N VAL A 110 -3.51 -6.08 -10.22
CA VAL A 110 -2.44 -7.06 -10.50
C VAL A 110 -2.98 -8.48 -10.61
N ALA A 111 -3.84 -8.90 -9.69
CA ALA A 111 -4.27 -10.30 -9.58
C ALA A 111 -5.58 -10.61 -10.34
N HIS A 112 -6.26 -9.61 -10.89
CA HIS A 112 -7.50 -9.74 -11.67
C HIS A 112 -8.49 -10.76 -11.09
N PRO A 113 -8.94 -10.61 -9.83
CA PRO A 113 -9.71 -11.65 -9.17
C PRO A 113 -11.16 -11.63 -9.68
N LEU A 114 -11.42 -12.37 -10.75
CA LEU A 114 -12.73 -12.49 -11.42
C LEU A 114 -13.83 -13.12 -10.55
N SER A 115 -13.51 -13.57 -9.33
CA SER A 115 -14.43 -14.31 -8.46
C SER A 115 -14.28 -14.01 -6.96
N THR A 116 -13.60 -12.92 -6.57
CA THR A 116 -13.44 -12.56 -5.15
C THR A 116 -14.50 -11.56 -4.70
N ASN A 117 -15.04 -11.74 -3.50
CA ASN A 117 -15.85 -10.75 -2.80
C ASN A 117 -15.12 -10.09 -1.61
N ARG A 118 -13.81 -10.33 -1.48
CA ARG A 118 -13.03 -9.90 -0.30
C ARG A 118 -12.92 -8.39 -0.11
N HIS A 119 -13.25 -7.60 -1.14
CA HIS A 119 -13.01 -6.17 -1.21
C HIS A 119 -14.29 -5.37 -1.53
N GLU A 120 -15.47 -5.88 -1.16
CA GLU A 120 -16.77 -5.27 -1.44
C GLU A 120 -16.86 -3.79 -1.03
N LYS A 121 -16.27 -3.41 0.10
CA LYS A 121 -16.20 -2.00 0.56
C LYS A 121 -15.59 -1.04 -0.49
N TYR A 122 -14.73 -1.55 -1.35
CA TYR A 122 -14.04 -0.81 -2.40
C TYR A 122 -14.66 -1.02 -3.78
N GLY A 123 -15.86 -1.62 -3.84
CA GLY A 123 -16.56 -1.94 -5.09
C GLY A 123 -15.99 -3.14 -5.85
N PHE A 124 -15.04 -3.86 -5.27
CA PHE A 124 -14.37 -5.00 -5.90
C PHE A 124 -14.94 -6.32 -5.34
N ASP A 125 -16.20 -6.57 -5.66
CA ASP A 125 -17.00 -7.72 -5.24
C ASP A 125 -17.11 -8.83 -6.31
N GLY A 126 -16.36 -8.70 -7.40
CA GLY A 126 -16.39 -9.58 -8.57
C GLY A 126 -17.23 -9.06 -9.73
N ASP A 127 -17.93 -7.92 -9.58
CA ASP A 127 -18.65 -7.28 -10.68
C ASP A 127 -17.72 -6.53 -11.64
N LEU A 128 -16.76 -5.80 -11.08
CA LEU A 128 -15.81 -5.00 -11.86
C LEU A 128 -14.66 -5.87 -12.37
N ILE A 129 -14.27 -5.65 -13.63
CA ILE A 129 -13.11 -6.29 -14.26
C ILE A 129 -12.19 -5.21 -14.80
N CYS A 130 -10.98 -5.10 -14.26
CA CYS A 130 -9.93 -4.23 -14.82
C CYS A 130 -9.36 -4.84 -16.09
N VAL A 131 -9.26 -4.05 -17.16
CA VAL A 131 -8.72 -4.51 -18.45
C VAL A 131 -7.60 -3.64 -18.99
N ASP A 132 -7.48 -2.40 -18.52
CA ASP A 132 -6.40 -1.49 -18.91
C ASP A 132 -6.13 -0.43 -17.82
N ILE A 133 -4.94 0.17 -17.84
CA ILE A 133 -4.48 1.20 -16.90
C ILE A 133 -3.79 2.30 -17.70
N ARG A 134 -4.22 3.56 -17.51
CA ARG A 134 -3.72 4.71 -18.26
C ARG A 134 -3.43 5.91 -17.36
N ASP A 135 -2.53 6.79 -17.77
CA ASP A 135 -2.33 8.10 -17.11
C ASP A 135 -3.60 8.96 -17.14
N ARG A 136 -4.27 8.98 -18.29
CA ARG A 136 -5.48 9.77 -18.49
C ARG A 136 -6.38 9.14 -19.54
N THR A 137 -7.61 9.64 -19.59
CA THR A 137 -8.55 9.32 -20.65
C THR A 137 -8.42 10.33 -21.79
N SER A 138 -8.76 9.94 -23.02
CA SER A 138 -8.75 10.90 -24.14
C SER A 138 -9.91 11.89 -23.99
N LYS A 139 -9.70 13.15 -24.39
CA LYS A 139 -10.75 14.18 -24.36
C LYS A 139 -12.03 13.74 -25.08
N LEU A 140 -11.90 12.97 -26.16
CA LEU A 140 -13.05 12.42 -26.88
C LEU A 140 -13.87 11.46 -26.00
N VAL A 141 -13.21 10.54 -25.29
CA VAL A 141 -13.89 9.62 -24.38
C VAL A 141 -14.53 10.39 -23.21
N GLU A 142 -13.86 11.40 -22.68
CA GLU A 142 -14.45 12.28 -21.67
C GLU A 142 -15.70 12.99 -22.19
N MET A 143 -15.74 13.42 -23.46
CA MET A 143 -16.93 14.09 -24.02
C MET A 143 -18.14 13.17 -24.14
N PHE A 144 -17.94 11.88 -24.43
CA PHE A 144 -19.03 10.92 -24.71
C PHE A 144 -19.43 10.03 -23.53
N THR A 145 -18.73 10.11 -22.41
CA THR A 145 -19.07 9.35 -21.19
C THR A 145 -19.96 10.15 -20.25
N HIS A 146 -20.78 9.47 -19.47
CA HIS A 146 -21.68 10.10 -18.49
C HIS A 146 -21.03 10.14 -17.11
N SER A 147 -21.47 11.02 -16.21
CA SER A 147 -20.87 11.13 -14.87
C SER A 147 -20.92 9.80 -14.10
N ASN A 148 -21.98 9.01 -14.27
CA ASN A 148 -22.15 7.70 -13.63
C ASN A 148 -21.22 6.59 -14.20
N ASP A 149 -20.51 6.85 -15.30
CA ASP A 149 -19.46 5.96 -15.79
C ASP A 149 -18.13 6.15 -15.05
N TRP A 150 -18.02 7.19 -14.22
CA TRP A 150 -16.79 7.60 -13.55
C TRP A 150 -16.87 7.41 -12.04
N PHE A 151 -15.83 6.77 -11.54
CA PHE A 151 -15.59 6.47 -10.15
C PHE A 151 -14.22 6.99 -9.71
N HIS A 152 -14.04 7.17 -8.41
CA HIS A 152 -12.74 7.47 -7.82
C HIS A 152 -12.54 6.62 -6.58
N LEU A 153 -11.38 5.98 -6.48
CA LEU A 153 -11.05 5.08 -5.39
C LEU A 153 -10.08 5.77 -4.42
N ASP A 154 -10.47 5.86 -3.15
CA ASP A 154 -9.61 6.34 -2.07
C ASP A 154 -9.73 5.45 -0.82
N PHE A 155 -9.12 5.86 0.29
CA PHE A 155 -9.20 5.13 1.57
C PHE A 155 -10.63 4.93 2.11
N ASN A 156 -11.61 5.72 1.66
CA ASN A 156 -13.00 5.63 2.09
C ASN A 156 -13.81 4.64 1.25
N GLY A 157 -13.37 4.30 0.05
CA GLY A 157 -14.04 3.36 -0.85
C GLY A 157 -14.16 3.91 -2.26
N LEU A 158 -15.06 3.31 -3.04
CA LEU A 158 -15.36 3.71 -4.39
C LEU A 158 -16.43 4.82 -4.39
N LYS A 159 -16.07 6.02 -4.85
CA LYS A 159 -16.98 7.15 -5.03
C LYS A 159 -17.51 7.17 -6.45
N VAL A 160 -18.77 7.55 -6.62
CA VAL A 160 -19.44 7.65 -7.94
C VAL A 160 -19.52 9.10 -8.41
N ASN A 161 -19.80 9.32 -9.70
CA ASN A 161 -20.01 10.64 -10.30
C ASN A 161 -18.78 11.56 -10.27
N THR A 162 -17.59 10.99 -10.47
CA THR A 162 -16.30 11.69 -10.29
C THR A 162 -15.64 12.10 -11.60
N LYS A 163 -16.40 12.22 -12.69
CA LYS A 163 -15.89 12.55 -14.04
C LYS A 163 -15.00 13.80 -14.10
N ASN A 164 -15.33 14.82 -13.30
CA ASN A 164 -14.59 16.09 -13.27
C ASN A 164 -13.50 16.13 -12.18
N GLN A 165 -13.28 15.02 -11.48
CA GLN A 165 -12.24 14.91 -10.48
C GLN A 165 -10.93 14.49 -11.17
N SER A 166 -9.83 15.20 -10.89
CA SER A 166 -8.51 14.79 -11.36
C SER A 166 -8.10 13.47 -10.72
N ALA A 167 -7.36 12.66 -11.48
CA ALA A 167 -6.72 11.45 -11.01
C ALA A 167 -5.32 11.35 -11.63
N ASP A 168 -4.38 10.74 -10.92
CA ASP A 168 -3.02 10.51 -11.43
C ASP A 168 -2.98 9.37 -12.46
N PHE A 169 -3.89 8.40 -12.33
CA PHE A 169 -4.12 7.35 -13.33
C PHE A 169 -5.56 6.84 -13.28
N VAL A 170 -5.97 6.15 -14.33
CA VAL A 170 -7.33 5.64 -14.55
C VAL A 170 -7.29 4.16 -14.87
N LEU A 171 -8.06 3.37 -14.11
CA LEU A 171 -8.36 1.98 -14.42
C LEU A 171 -9.57 1.94 -15.35
N TYR A 172 -9.41 1.25 -16.47
CA TYR A 172 -10.49 0.97 -17.41
C TYR A 172 -11.11 -0.37 -17.00
N VAL A 173 -12.41 -0.34 -16.72
CA VAL A 173 -13.11 -1.49 -16.19
C VAL A 173 -14.41 -1.77 -16.94
N TYR A 174 -14.85 -3.02 -16.91
CA TYR A 174 -16.22 -3.38 -17.26
C TYR A 174 -17.01 -3.78 -16.01
N SER A 175 -18.34 -3.63 -16.05
CA SER A 175 -19.26 -3.99 -14.96
C SER A 175 -20.46 -4.75 -15.52
N HIS A 176 -20.78 -5.90 -14.94
CA HIS A 176 -21.98 -6.66 -15.34
C HIS A 176 -23.24 -5.98 -14.80
N LYS A 177 -23.21 -5.50 -13.56
CA LYS A 177 -24.33 -4.84 -12.88
C LYS A 177 -24.67 -3.48 -13.47
N ALA A 178 -23.69 -2.70 -13.93
CA ALA A 178 -23.94 -1.34 -14.42
C ALA A 178 -24.58 -1.32 -15.81
N ASP A 179 -24.07 -2.13 -16.75
CA ASP A 179 -24.57 -2.13 -18.13
C ASP A 179 -24.47 -3.48 -18.86
N GLY A 180 -24.17 -4.57 -18.15
CA GLY A 180 -23.99 -5.88 -18.75
C GLY A 180 -22.69 -6.03 -19.52
N MET A 181 -21.60 -5.40 -19.04
CA MET A 181 -20.27 -5.43 -19.66
C MET A 181 -20.22 -4.78 -21.05
N LYS A 182 -21.08 -3.79 -21.32
CA LYS A 182 -21.21 -3.18 -22.66
C LYS A 182 -20.19 -2.08 -22.91
N PHE A 183 -19.97 -1.22 -21.92
CA PHE A 183 -19.12 -0.05 -22.06
C PHE A 183 -18.11 0.04 -20.92
N PHE A 184 -16.99 0.69 -21.21
CA PHE A 184 -16.02 0.98 -20.17
C PHE A 184 -16.61 1.88 -19.10
N LYS A 185 -16.16 1.63 -17.88
CA LYS A 185 -16.22 2.52 -16.73
C LYS A 185 -14.80 2.90 -16.33
N TYR A 186 -14.68 3.98 -15.60
CA TYR A 186 -13.40 4.63 -15.32
C TYR A 186 -13.23 4.79 -13.82
N ILE A 187 -12.14 4.26 -13.26
CA ILE A 187 -11.81 4.44 -11.83
C ILE A 187 -10.54 5.26 -11.75
N GLY A 188 -10.66 6.52 -11.33
CA GLY A 188 -9.53 7.38 -11.01
C GLY A 188 -8.88 6.99 -9.68
N VAL A 189 -7.55 7.05 -9.63
CA VAL A 189 -6.75 6.77 -8.43
C VAL A 189 -5.59 7.76 -8.36
N ASP A 190 -5.20 8.15 -7.14
CA ASP A 190 -4.08 9.06 -6.91
C ASP A 190 -2.87 8.30 -6.33
N PHE A 191 -1.67 8.57 -6.84
CA PHE A 191 -0.41 8.04 -6.31
C PHE A 191 -0.18 8.49 -4.87
N LYS A 192 -0.68 9.67 -4.49
CA LYS A 192 -0.56 10.18 -3.11
C LYS A 192 -1.09 9.16 -2.08
N ASP A 193 -2.14 8.42 -2.42
CA ASP A 193 -2.76 7.44 -1.53
C ASP A 193 -1.87 6.19 -1.42
N LEU A 194 -1.20 5.80 -2.51
CA LEU A 194 -0.19 4.72 -2.52
C LEU A 194 1.05 5.09 -1.70
N TYR A 195 1.56 6.33 -1.85
CA TYR A 195 2.70 6.81 -1.07
C TYR A 195 2.35 6.94 0.41
N CYS A 196 1.14 7.38 0.75
CA CYS A 196 0.68 7.42 2.13
C CYS A 196 0.64 6.01 2.77
N VAL A 197 0.28 4.97 2.01
CA VAL A 197 0.36 3.58 2.51
C VAL A 197 1.79 3.22 2.89
N ALA A 198 2.76 3.52 2.03
CA ALA A 198 4.18 3.26 2.29
C ALA A 198 4.69 4.07 3.49
N GLU A 199 4.38 5.37 3.55
CA GLU A 199 4.74 6.27 4.64
C GLU A 199 4.27 5.73 5.98
N LEU A 200 3.01 5.31 6.09
CA LEU A 200 2.46 4.74 7.32
C LEU A 200 3.21 3.46 7.75
N GLN A 201 3.69 2.63 6.81
CA GLN A 201 4.51 1.46 7.17
C GLN A 201 5.91 1.88 7.65
N ILE A 202 6.50 2.92 7.07
CA ILE A 202 7.81 3.46 7.47
C ILE A 202 7.72 4.07 8.86
N GLU A 203 6.69 4.87 9.13
CA GLU A 203 6.41 5.43 10.45
C GLU A 203 6.27 4.32 11.51
N LYS A 204 5.56 3.23 11.17
CA LYS A 204 5.42 2.06 12.05
C LYS A 204 6.77 1.48 12.46
N ILE A 205 7.71 1.37 11.53
CA ILE A 205 9.06 0.84 11.79
C ILE A 205 9.84 1.80 12.69
N TYR A 206 9.72 3.11 12.47
CA TYR A 206 10.34 4.11 13.34
C TYR A 206 9.76 4.09 14.76
N GLU A 207 8.46 3.92 14.92
CA GLU A 207 7.83 3.77 16.24
C GLU A 207 8.27 2.47 16.91
N LEU A 208 8.36 1.39 16.14
CA LEU A 208 8.86 0.10 16.62
C LEU A 208 10.30 0.22 17.12
N ASP A 209 11.20 0.89 16.38
CA ASP A 209 12.59 1.11 16.81
C ASP A 209 12.67 1.88 18.14
N LYS A 210 11.89 2.97 18.25
CA LYS A 210 11.79 3.76 19.50
C LYS A 210 11.24 2.96 20.67
N TYR A 211 10.26 2.10 20.41
CA TYR A 211 9.68 1.22 21.41
C TYR A 211 10.71 0.20 21.88
N LEU A 212 11.32 -0.54 20.94
CA LEU A 212 12.33 -1.56 21.21
C LEU A 212 13.56 -0.98 21.91
N LYS A 213 13.94 0.27 21.64
CA LYS A 213 15.03 0.98 22.34
C LYS A 213 14.85 0.95 23.86
N LYS A 214 13.62 1.09 24.35
CA LYS A 214 13.32 1.15 25.80
C LYS A 214 13.45 -0.20 26.50
N ILE A 215 13.30 -1.31 25.77
CA ILE A 215 13.39 -2.66 26.33
C ILE A 215 14.84 -3.05 26.58
N LYS A 216 15.18 -3.44 27.81
CA LYS A 216 16.51 -3.92 28.17
C LYS A 216 16.50 -5.45 28.30
N LYS A 217 17.56 -6.09 27.81
CA LYS A 217 17.69 -7.56 27.82
C LYS A 217 17.45 -8.18 29.20
N LYS A 218 17.99 -7.55 30.25
CA LYS A 218 17.84 -8.00 31.64
C LYS A 218 16.40 -7.98 32.14
N ASP A 219 15.59 -7.02 31.69
CA ASP A 219 14.20 -6.86 32.13
C ASP A 219 13.29 -7.81 31.34
N TRP A 220 13.71 -8.20 30.13
CA TRP A 220 13.03 -9.20 29.30
C TRP A 220 13.22 -10.62 29.83
N LEU A 221 14.46 -11.03 30.10
CA LEU A 221 14.79 -12.40 30.55
C LEU A 221 14.22 -12.77 31.93
N VAL A 222 13.78 -11.78 32.71
CA VAL A 222 13.14 -12.00 34.03
C VAL A 222 11.63 -12.26 33.89
N ASN A 223 11.03 -11.89 32.75
CA ASN A 223 9.59 -11.96 32.49
C ASN A 223 9.21 -12.90 31.33
N ALA A 224 10.19 -13.51 30.66
CA ALA A 224 10.05 -14.45 29.55
C ALA A 224 10.20 -15.90 30.04
#